data_AF-R9L4T9-F1
#
_entry.id   AF-R9L4T9-F1
#
_cell.length_a   1.000
_cell.length_b   1.000
_cell.length_c   1.000
_cell.angle_alpha   90.00
_cell.angle_beta   90.00
_cell.angle_gamma   90.00
#
_symmetry.space_group_name_H-M   'P 1'
#
loop_
_entity.id
_entity.type
_entity.pdbx_description
1 polymer ?
#
loop_
_entity_poly.entity_id
_entity_poly.type
_entity_poly.pdbx_seq_one_letter_code
_entity_poly.pdbx_strand_id
1 'polypeptide(L)'
;MPASVYTILTAIFLLLLLLVVVAIVYRSWRNGISPMPTSAPVRQAVITEMKRLERAAALAGAAPLATVNPIVEAGAGWGTLALALAKAYPHWRIIGVENSLIPWLFSRLSLRWSAYSQVQFLRGDLYAFPYETAGTVICYLYPGAMRRLNPLLREKLLPGARVISICRVGSRGRSSPAGICTGLKFISTRKTRGEIKLT
;
A
#
# COMPACT_ATOMS: atom_id res chain seq x y z
N MET A 1 51.40 -17.05 8.52
CA MET A 1 50.57 -16.07 9.27
C MET A 1 49.32 -15.51 8.55
N PRO A 2 48.98 -15.80 7.28
CA PRO A 2 47.76 -15.23 6.68
C PRO A 2 46.48 -15.98 7.07
N ALA A 3 46.57 -17.27 7.42
CA ALA A 3 45.41 -18.09 7.76
C ALA A 3 44.61 -17.55 8.95
N SER A 4 45.28 -17.06 9.99
CA SER A 4 44.64 -16.46 11.17
C SER A 4 43.93 -15.15 10.86
N VAL A 5 44.48 -14.33 9.95
CA VAL A 5 43.84 -13.08 9.51
C VAL A 5 42.54 -13.37 8.77
N TYR A 6 42.51 -14.36 7.87
CA TYR A 6 41.28 -14.77 7.21
C TYR A 6 40.24 -15.31 8.18
N THR A 7 40.64 -16.10 9.19
CA THR A 7 39.72 -16.60 10.23
C THR A 7 39.11 -15.47 11.05
N ILE A 8 39.89 -14.43 11.39
CA ILE A 8 39.38 -13.27 12.12
C ILE A 8 38.40 -12.47 11.25
N LEU A 9 38.75 -12.23 9.97
CA LEU A 9 37.88 -11.52 9.04
C LEU A 9 36.57 -12.28 8.78
N THR A 10 36.62 -13.60 8.61
CA THR A 10 35.41 -14.42 8.41
C THR A 10 34.54 -14.43 9.67
N ALA A 11 35.14 -14.50 10.86
CA ALA A 11 34.40 -14.43 12.12
C ALA A 11 33.70 -13.08 12.31
N ILE A 12 34.37 -11.96 12.01
CA ILE A 12 33.77 -10.61 12.05
C ILE A 12 32.62 -10.51 11.04
N PHE A 13 32.82 -11.01 9.82
CA PHE A 13 31.78 -11.01 8.79
C PHE A 13 30.55 -11.81 9.23
N LEU A 14 30.74 -13.03 9.75
CA LEU A 14 29.66 -13.87 10.26
C LEU A 14 28.94 -13.23 11.45
N LEU A 15 29.67 -12.59 12.36
CA LEU A 15 29.09 -11.88 13.50
C LEU A 15 28.23 -10.70 13.04
N LEU A 16 28.71 -9.90 12.08
CA LEU A 16 27.94 -8.80 11.50
C LEU A 16 26.67 -9.32 10.80
N LEU A 17 26.78 -10.42 10.06
CA LEU A 17 25.65 -11.04 9.37
C LEU A 17 24.61 -11.56 10.38
N LEU A 18 25.06 -12.17 11.48
CA LEU A 18 24.21 -12.59 12.59
C LEU A 18 23.50 -11.40 13.25
N LEU A 19 24.21 -10.32 13.54
CA LEU A 19 23.63 -9.11 14.12
C LEU A 19 22.57 -8.48 13.21
N VAL A 20 22.79 -8.49 11.89
CA VAL A 20 21.78 -8.05 10.91
C VAL A 20 20.54 -8.93 10.97
N VAL A 21 20.68 -10.26 10.99
CA VAL A 21 19.53 -11.18 11.12
C VAL A 21 18.80 -10.96 12.44
N VAL A 22 19.51 -10.86 13.57
CA VAL A 22 18.90 -10.60 14.88
C VAL A 22 18.18 -9.25 14.89
N ALA A 23 18.75 -8.21 14.29
CA ALA A 23 18.10 -6.91 14.19
C ALA A 23 16.82 -6.98 13.31
N ILE A 24 16.84 -7.76 12.23
CA ILE A 24 15.66 -7.99 11.38
C ILE A 24 14.58 -8.75 12.17
N VAL A 25 14.96 -9.83 12.87
CA VAL A 25 14.03 -10.63 13.69
C VAL A 25 13.46 -9.80 14.82
N TYR A 26 14.30 -9.07 15.56
CA TYR A 26 13.89 -8.19 16.65
C TYR A 26 12.94 -7.08 16.17
N ARG A 27 13.26 -6.43 15.04
CA ARG A 27 12.37 -5.42 14.44
C ARG A 27 11.08 -6.05 13.91
N SER A 28 11.13 -7.24 13.32
CA SER A 28 9.96 -7.97 12.82
C SER A 28 9.03 -8.37 13.98
N TRP A 29 9.60 -8.86 15.08
CA TRP A 29 8.86 -9.28 16.27
C TRP A 29 8.26 -8.09 17.01
N ARG A 30 9.02 -6.99 17.18
CA ARG A 30 8.53 -5.77 17.82
C ARG A 30 7.46 -5.05 17.00
N ASN A 31 7.57 -5.08 15.68
CA ASN A 31 6.65 -4.35 14.80
C ASN A 31 5.43 -5.20 14.38
N GLY A 32 5.44 -6.51 14.62
CA GLY A 32 4.34 -7.44 14.27
C GLY A 32 3.99 -7.50 12.78
N ILE A 33 4.82 -6.90 11.93
CA ILE A 33 4.60 -6.70 10.49
C ILE A 33 5.93 -7.01 9.82
N SER A 34 6.02 -8.19 9.19
CA SER A 34 7.15 -8.49 8.31
C SER A 34 7.13 -7.50 7.14
N PRO A 35 8.26 -6.84 6.80
CA PRO A 35 8.35 -5.98 5.63
C PRO A 35 8.36 -6.86 4.38
N MET A 36 7.21 -7.41 4.02
CA MET A 36 7.06 -8.27 2.85
C MET A 36 6.61 -7.41 1.67
N PRO A 37 7.28 -7.46 0.51
CA PRO A 37 6.78 -6.79 -0.68
C PRO A 37 5.40 -7.32 -1.04
N THR A 38 4.53 -6.46 -1.54
CA THR A 38 3.19 -6.86 -2.01
C THR A 38 3.33 -7.94 -3.08
N SER A 39 2.68 -9.09 -2.86
CA SER A 39 2.80 -10.26 -3.74
C SER A 39 2.16 -10.00 -5.11
N ALA A 40 2.64 -10.69 -6.15
CA ALA A 40 2.12 -10.53 -7.51
C ALA A 40 0.59 -10.72 -7.64
N PRO A 41 -0.04 -11.72 -6.98
CA PRO A 41 -1.49 -11.88 -7.02
C PRO A 41 -2.25 -10.68 -6.44
N VAL A 42 -1.75 -10.09 -5.36
CA VAL A 42 -2.37 -8.91 -4.73
C VAL A 42 -2.30 -7.71 -5.67
N ARG A 43 -1.14 -7.49 -6.32
CA ARG A 43 -0.98 -6.41 -7.30
C ARG A 43 -1.97 -6.57 -8.47
N GLN A 44 -2.14 -7.78 -8.98
CA GLN A 44 -3.08 -8.04 -10.07
C GLN A 44 -4.54 -7.86 -9.66
N ALA A 45 -4.91 -8.26 -8.44
CA ALA A 45 -6.26 -8.06 -7.91
C ALA A 45 -6.61 -6.56 -7.83
N VAL A 46 -5.68 -5.73 -7.34
CA VAL A 46 -5.87 -4.27 -7.28
C VAL A 46 -6.01 -3.67 -8.68
N ILE A 47 -5.13 -4.04 -9.62
CA ILE A 47 -5.18 -3.54 -10.99
C ILE A 47 -6.50 -3.92 -11.66
N THR A 48 -6.95 -5.16 -11.47
CA THR A 48 -8.19 -5.68 -12.05
C THR A 48 -9.40 -4.92 -11.53
N GLU A 49 -9.44 -4.65 -10.22
CA GLU A 49 -10.53 -3.85 -9.69
C GLU A 49 -10.47 -2.41 -10.19
N MET A 50 -9.30 -1.78 -10.20
CA MET A 50 -9.18 -0.41 -10.72
C MET A 50 -9.79 -0.30 -12.13
N LYS A 51 -9.50 -1.25 -13.02
CA LYS A 51 -10.11 -1.34 -14.37
C LYS A 51 -11.63 -1.53 -14.30
N ARG A 52 -12.13 -2.36 -13.38
CA ARG A 52 -13.57 -2.56 -13.18
C ARG A 52 -14.27 -1.28 -12.76
N LEU A 53 -13.69 -0.53 -11.82
CA LEU A 53 -14.25 0.71 -11.30
C LEU A 53 -14.19 1.86 -12.33
N GLU A 54 -13.14 1.91 -13.16
CA GLU A 54 -13.06 2.82 -14.30
C GLU A 54 -14.18 2.52 -15.32
N ARG A 55 -14.35 1.25 -15.72
CA ARG A 55 -15.44 0.86 -16.63
C ARG A 55 -16.82 1.19 -16.06
N ALA A 56 -17.04 0.90 -14.78
CA ALA A 56 -18.32 1.22 -14.13
C ALA A 56 -18.59 2.73 -14.07
N ALA A 57 -17.56 3.56 -13.88
CA ALA A 57 -17.72 5.02 -13.94
C ALA A 57 -17.99 5.52 -15.36
N ALA A 58 -17.30 4.97 -16.37
CA ALA A 58 -17.53 5.32 -17.77
C ALA A 58 -18.98 5.04 -18.19
N LEU A 59 -19.53 3.88 -17.80
CA LEU A 59 -20.95 3.55 -18.06
C LEU A 59 -21.93 4.45 -17.31
N ALA A 60 -21.53 4.99 -16.16
CA ALA A 60 -22.35 5.91 -15.38
C ALA A 60 -22.21 7.38 -15.83
N GLY A 61 -21.50 7.65 -16.94
CA GLY A 61 -21.26 9.01 -17.45
C GLY A 61 -20.41 9.88 -16.52
N ALA A 62 -19.69 9.29 -15.57
CA ALA A 62 -18.85 10.04 -14.65
C ALA A 62 -17.54 10.47 -15.35
N ALA A 63 -17.10 11.71 -15.11
CA ALA A 63 -15.84 12.20 -15.63
C ALA A 63 -14.65 11.32 -15.15
N PRO A 64 -13.62 11.09 -15.99
CA PRO A 64 -12.47 10.30 -15.59
C PRO A 64 -11.74 10.96 -14.41
N LEU A 65 -11.66 10.25 -13.27
CA LEU A 65 -10.83 10.68 -12.13
C LEU A 65 -9.32 10.74 -12.49
N ALA A 66 -8.95 10.03 -13.56
CA ALA A 66 -7.59 9.74 -14.01
C ALA A 66 -6.69 10.96 -14.20
N THR A 67 -7.28 12.06 -14.62
CA THR A 67 -6.53 13.24 -15.07
C THR A 67 -6.46 14.33 -14.00
N VAL A 68 -7.30 14.28 -12.98
CA VAL A 68 -7.43 15.37 -12.00
C VAL A 68 -6.86 14.96 -10.65
N ASN A 69 -7.05 13.71 -10.22
CA ASN A 69 -6.75 13.31 -8.85
C ASN A 69 -5.82 12.08 -8.80
N PRO A 70 -4.70 12.13 -8.04
CA PRO A 70 -3.74 11.04 -7.96
C PRO A 70 -4.31 9.78 -7.28
N ILE A 71 -3.67 8.65 -7.59
CA ILE A 71 -3.75 7.42 -6.80
C ILE A 71 -2.76 7.54 -5.64
N VAL A 72 -3.24 7.37 -4.41
CA VAL A 72 -2.43 7.43 -3.20
C VAL A 72 -2.33 6.05 -2.58
N GLU A 73 -1.12 5.52 -2.43
CA GLU A 73 -0.85 4.29 -1.67
C GLU A 73 -0.43 4.67 -0.25
N ALA A 74 -1.32 4.41 0.72
CA ALA A 74 -1.07 4.66 2.14
C ALA A 74 -0.34 3.47 2.76
N GLY A 75 0.93 3.66 3.13
CA GLY A 75 1.82 2.59 3.59
C GLY A 75 2.44 1.83 2.41
N ALA A 76 3.11 2.55 1.50
CA ALA A 76 3.65 2.00 0.27
C ALA A 76 4.77 0.97 0.49
N GLY A 77 5.39 0.94 1.68
CA GLY A 77 6.46 0.00 2.03
C GLY A 77 7.60 0.06 1.02
N TRP A 78 7.84 -1.07 0.35
CA TRP A 78 8.88 -1.22 -0.67
C TRP A 78 8.52 -0.59 -2.03
N GLY A 79 7.31 -0.05 -2.19
CA GLY A 79 6.85 0.62 -3.42
C GLY A 79 6.48 -0.32 -4.57
N THR A 80 6.45 -1.63 -4.36
CA THR A 80 6.21 -2.62 -5.42
C THR A 80 4.81 -2.54 -6.02
N LEU A 81 3.81 -2.11 -5.24
CA LEU A 81 2.45 -1.92 -5.73
C LEU A 81 2.34 -0.62 -6.54
N ALA A 82 2.82 0.52 -6.02
CA ALA A 82 2.91 1.78 -6.76
C ALA A 82 3.62 1.61 -8.12
N LEU A 83 4.74 0.89 -8.19
CA LEU A 83 5.44 0.64 -9.47
C LEU A 83 4.62 -0.25 -10.41
N ALA A 84 3.92 -1.26 -9.89
CA ALA A 84 3.03 -2.09 -10.71
C ALA A 84 1.83 -1.30 -11.24
N LEU A 85 1.29 -0.38 -10.43
CA LEU A 85 0.25 0.56 -10.84
C LEU A 85 0.77 1.52 -11.91
N ALA A 86 2.00 2.03 -11.78
CA ALA A 86 2.61 2.92 -12.76
C ALA A 86 2.75 2.27 -14.14
N LYS A 87 3.05 0.97 -14.17
CA LYS A 87 3.08 0.18 -15.40
C LYS A 87 1.69 0.01 -16.02
N ALA A 88 0.67 -0.24 -15.20
CA ALA A 88 -0.70 -0.46 -15.66
C ALA A 88 -1.43 0.84 -16.03
N TYR A 89 -1.03 1.96 -15.43
CA TYR A 89 -1.65 3.27 -15.51
C TYR A 89 -0.60 4.36 -15.79
N PRO A 90 -0.02 4.39 -17.00
CA PRO A 90 1.08 5.31 -17.33
C PRO A 90 0.68 6.79 -17.26
N HIS A 91 -0.61 7.11 -17.42
CA HIS A 91 -1.13 8.48 -17.40
C HIS A 91 -1.58 8.96 -16.01
N TRP A 92 -1.57 8.09 -15.00
CA TRP A 92 -2.03 8.45 -13.66
C TRP A 92 -0.86 8.89 -12.78
N ARG A 93 -1.05 9.99 -12.06
CA ARG A 93 -0.12 10.37 -10.98
C ARG A 93 -0.29 9.41 -9.81
N ILE A 94 0.80 8.83 -9.33
CA ILE A 94 0.80 7.86 -8.23
C ILE A 94 1.68 8.38 -7.10
N ILE A 95 1.15 8.40 -5.88
CA ILE A 95 1.85 8.89 -4.69
C ILE A 95 1.88 7.75 -3.67
N GLY A 96 3.08 7.25 -3.36
CA GLY A 96 3.27 6.28 -2.27
C GLY A 96 3.73 6.99 -1.01
N VAL A 97 2.99 6.85 0.09
CA VAL A 97 3.35 7.42 1.40
C VAL A 97 3.89 6.31 2.29
N GLU A 98 5.09 6.48 2.82
CA GLU A 98 5.72 5.53 3.74
C GLU A 98 6.46 6.26 4.86
N ASN A 99 6.26 5.84 6.11
CA ASN A 99 6.92 6.47 7.25
C ASN A 99 8.35 5.94 7.45
N SER A 100 8.55 4.65 7.16
CA SER A 100 9.78 3.92 7.43
C SER A 100 10.90 4.33 6.47
N LEU A 101 12.03 4.80 7.01
CA LEU A 101 13.16 5.29 6.20
C LEU A 101 13.72 4.23 5.24
N ILE A 102 13.86 2.98 5.69
CA ILE A 102 14.48 1.91 4.89
C ILE A 102 13.58 1.52 3.69
N PRO A 103 12.30 1.14 3.88
CA PRO A 103 11.40 0.87 2.74
C PRO A 103 11.23 2.07 1.81
N TRP A 104 11.13 3.29 2.36
CA TRP A 104 11.05 4.51 1.54
C TRP A 104 12.31 4.75 0.69
N LEU A 105 13.50 4.52 1.26
CA LEU A 105 14.74 4.70 0.50
C LEU A 105 14.84 3.67 -0.63
N PHE A 106 14.44 2.43 -0.34
CA PHE A 106 14.39 1.38 -1.35
C PHE A 106 13.40 1.72 -2.46
N SER A 107 12.18 2.13 -2.13
CA SER A 107 11.16 2.50 -3.13
C SER A 107 11.61 3.68 -3.99
N ARG A 108 12.27 4.68 -3.40
CA ARG A 108 12.87 5.81 -4.12
C ARG A 108 14.00 5.38 -5.05
N LEU A 109 14.83 4.42 -4.63
CA LEU A 109 15.92 3.92 -5.45
C LEU A 109 15.41 3.02 -6.59
N SER A 110 14.46 2.13 -6.31
CA SER A 110 13.74 1.37 -7.34
C SER A 110 13.06 2.28 -8.36
N LEU A 111 12.48 3.40 -7.90
CA LEU A 111 11.91 4.41 -8.78
C LEU A 111 12.96 5.07 -9.67
N ARG A 112 14.15 5.39 -9.15
CA ARG A 112 15.23 5.97 -9.97
C ARG A 112 15.71 5.05 -11.08
N TRP A 113 15.68 3.74 -10.85
CA TRP A 113 15.98 2.75 -11.90
C TRP A 113 14.78 2.42 -12.78
N SER A 114 13.61 2.99 -12.48
CA SER A 114 12.40 2.86 -13.29
C SER A 114 12.20 4.13 -14.13
N ALA A 115 11.61 3.99 -15.32
CA ALA A 115 11.31 5.14 -16.19
C ALA A 115 9.98 5.87 -15.83
N TYR A 116 9.49 5.73 -14.59
CA TYR A 116 8.16 6.21 -14.19
C TYR A 116 8.22 7.61 -13.56
N SER A 117 8.17 8.66 -14.37
CA SER A 117 8.18 10.06 -13.88
C SER A 117 6.90 10.48 -13.15
N GLN A 118 5.80 9.76 -13.37
CA GLN A 118 4.49 10.02 -12.76
C GLN A 118 4.34 9.48 -11.33
N VAL A 119 5.34 8.75 -10.83
CA VAL A 119 5.34 8.17 -9.47
C VAL A 119 6.16 9.03 -8.53
N GLN A 120 5.64 9.25 -7.32
CA GLN A 120 6.33 9.97 -6.26
C GLN A 120 6.24 9.18 -4.95
N PHE A 121 7.39 8.93 -4.32
CA PHE A 121 7.44 8.34 -2.97
C PHE A 121 7.72 9.41 -1.93
N LEU A 122 6.76 9.64 -1.03
CA LEU A 122 6.83 10.60 0.06
C LEU A 122 7.14 9.89 1.36
N ARG A 123 8.12 10.41 2.09
CA ARG A 123 8.38 10.00 3.46
C ARG A 123 7.47 10.79 4.39
N GLY A 124 6.61 10.11 5.15
CA GLY A 124 5.71 10.79 6.07
C GLY A 124 4.74 9.85 6.76
N ASP A 125 4.05 10.40 7.75
CA ASP A 125 2.95 9.70 8.41
C ASP A 125 1.71 9.71 7.50
N LEU A 126 1.20 8.52 7.20
CA LEU A 126 -0.04 8.35 6.46
C LEU A 126 -1.25 8.98 7.18
N TYR A 127 -1.23 9.09 8.52
CA TYR A 127 -2.33 9.75 9.25
C TYR A 127 -2.33 11.28 9.12
N ALA A 128 -1.19 11.87 8.78
CA ALA A 128 -1.03 13.31 8.59
C ALA A 128 -1.08 13.74 7.11
N PHE A 129 -1.17 12.78 6.19
CA PHE A 129 -1.16 13.04 4.76
C PHE A 129 -2.46 13.76 4.31
N PRO A 130 -2.36 14.81 3.46
CA PRO A 130 -3.52 15.52 2.94
C PRO A 130 -4.24 14.70 1.84
N TYR A 131 -5.22 13.91 2.24
CA TYR A 131 -6.04 13.08 1.35
C TYR A 131 -7.07 13.86 0.51
N GLU A 132 -7.22 15.16 0.74
CA GLU A 132 -8.22 16.02 0.09
C GLU A 132 -8.06 16.08 -1.43
N THR A 133 -6.86 15.81 -1.94
CA THR A 133 -6.58 15.77 -3.37
C THR A 133 -6.64 14.36 -3.97
N ALA A 134 -6.74 13.32 -3.14
CA ALA A 134 -6.65 11.94 -3.57
C ALA A 134 -7.93 11.48 -4.28
N GLY A 135 -7.77 10.90 -5.46
CA GLY A 135 -8.88 10.36 -6.25
C GLY A 135 -9.16 8.92 -5.88
N THR A 136 -8.10 8.14 -5.68
CA THR A 136 -8.18 6.78 -5.18
C THR A 136 -7.14 6.58 -4.10
N VAL A 137 -7.53 6.05 -2.95
CA VAL A 137 -6.63 5.66 -1.87
C VAL A 137 -6.57 4.15 -1.79
N ILE A 138 -5.36 3.59 -1.89
CA ILE A 138 -5.09 2.16 -1.77
C ILE A 138 -4.37 1.93 -0.45
N CYS A 139 -4.90 1.03 0.37
CA CYS A 139 -4.36 0.71 1.69
C CYS A 139 -4.15 -0.81 1.79
N TYR A 140 -2.90 -1.24 2.01
CA TYR A 140 -2.61 -2.60 2.44
C TYR A 140 -2.13 -2.61 3.88
N LEU A 141 -3.04 -2.32 4.79
CA LEU A 141 -2.74 -2.10 6.20
C LEU A 141 -3.41 -3.16 7.07
N TYR A 142 -2.80 -3.46 8.21
CA TYR A 142 -3.39 -4.33 9.23
C TYR A 142 -4.62 -3.65 9.87
N PRO A 143 -5.53 -4.42 10.50
CA PRO A 143 -6.81 -3.89 10.99
C PRO A 143 -6.69 -2.72 11.98
N GLY A 144 -5.67 -2.71 12.84
CA GLY A 144 -5.45 -1.63 13.79
C GLY A 144 -5.09 -0.30 13.12
N ALA A 145 -4.28 -0.32 12.07
CA ALA A 145 -3.98 0.87 11.28
C ALA A 145 -5.22 1.35 10.50
N MET A 146 -5.98 0.43 9.91
CA MET A 146 -7.23 0.79 9.22
C MET A 146 -8.27 1.42 10.15
N ARG A 147 -8.37 0.98 11.42
CA ARG A 147 -9.26 1.61 12.41
C ARG A 147 -8.94 3.08 12.65
N ARG A 148 -7.65 3.43 12.66
CA ARG A 148 -7.19 4.81 12.82
C ARG A 148 -7.34 5.63 11.54
N LEU A 149 -7.10 5.02 10.38
CA LEU A 149 -7.12 5.70 9.08
C LEU A 149 -8.55 5.93 8.54
N ASN A 150 -9.47 5.00 8.77
CA ASN A 150 -10.84 5.07 8.24
C ASN A 150 -11.60 6.38 8.60
N PRO A 151 -11.61 6.89 9.84
CA PRO A 151 -12.27 8.17 10.13
C PRO A 151 -11.64 9.34 9.34
N LEU A 152 -10.32 9.38 9.23
CA LEU A 152 -9.60 10.44 8.50
C LEU A 152 -9.93 10.41 7.00
N LEU A 153 -10.00 9.22 6.40
CA LEU A 153 -10.40 9.09 4.99
C LEU A 153 -11.85 9.53 4.77
N ARG A 154 -12.76 9.21 5.71
CA ARG A 154 -14.17 9.61 5.62
C ARG A 154 -14.37 11.12 5.71
N GLU A 155 -13.52 11.78 6.49
CA GLU A 155 -13.56 13.22 6.67
C GLU A 155 -12.90 13.98 5.52
N LYS A 156 -11.71 13.53 5.09
CA LYS A 156 -10.84 14.28 4.17
C LYS A 156 -11.09 14.00 2.69
N LEU A 157 -11.66 12.85 2.34
CA LEU A 157 -11.85 12.50 0.93
C LEU A 157 -13.00 13.28 0.28
N LEU A 158 -12.76 13.74 -0.94
CA LEU A 158 -13.79 14.38 -1.75
C LEU A 158 -14.88 13.38 -2.16
N PRO A 159 -16.13 13.85 -2.38
CA PRO A 159 -17.18 13.02 -2.96
C PRO A 159 -16.73 12.39 -4.28
N GLY A 160 -16.96 11.08 -4.43
CA GLY A 160 -16.54 10.33 -5.62
C GLY A 160 -15.12 9.74 -5.55
N ALA A 161 -14.31 10.12 -4.54
CA ALA A 161 -13.07 9.43 -4.25
C ALA A 161 -13.32 7.97 -3.83
N ARG A 162 -12.34 7.11 -4.09
CA ARG A 162 -12.45 5.66 -3.91
C ARG A 162 -11.43 5.19 -2.89
N VAL A 163 -11.84 4.27 -2.01
CA VAL A 163 -10.91 3.61 -1.09
C VAL A 163 -10.88 2.11 -1.37
N ILE A 164 -9.67 1.62 -1.65
CA ILE A 164 -9.37 0.21 -1.86
C ILE A 164 -8.58 -0.28 -0.65
N SER A 165 -9.21 -1.08 0.22
CA SER A 165 -8.53 -1.73 1.33
C SER A 165 -8.28 -3.20 1.03
N ILE A 166 -7.03 -3.63 1.17
CA ILE A 166 -6.61 -5.02 1.04
C ILE A 166 -6.46 -5.59 2.46
N CYS A 167 -7.22 -6.63 2.80
CA CYS A 167 -7.09 -7.31 4.08
C CYS A 167 -6.73 -8.79 3.86
N ARG A 168 -5.79 -9.30 4.67
CA ARG A 168 -5.49 -10.72 4.73
C ARG A 168 -6.44 -11.36 5.75
N VAL A 169 -7.32 -12.24 5.30
CA VAL A 169 -8.32 -12.91 6.15
C VAL A 169 -7.61 -13.91 7.07
N GLY A 170 -7.73 -13.70 8.39
CA GLY A 170 -7.46 -14.71 9.41
C GLY A 170 -8.75 -15.43 9.78
N SER A 171 -8.68 -16.75 9.96
CA SER A 171 -9.82 -17.61 10.30
C SER A 171 -10.43 -17.24 11.66
N ARG A 172 -11.52 -16.44 11.64
CA ARG A 172 -12.69 -16.51 12.55
C ARG A 172 -13.51 -15.23 12.41
N GLY A 173 -14.78 -15.36 12.01
CA GLY A 173 -15.80 -14.33 12.25
C GLY A 173 -16.87 -14.14 11.17
N ARG A 174 -17.78 -15.11 11.07
CA ARG A 174 -19.18 -15.03 10.61
C ARG A 174 -19.51 -14.41 9.22
N SER A 175 -19.87 -15.36 8.36
CA SER A 175 -20.66 -15.32 7.13
C SER A 175 -21.96 -14.51 7.17
N SER A 176 -22.24 -13.81 6.07
CA SER A 176 -23.60 -13.52 5.56
C SER A 176 -23.73 -14.12 4.14
N PRO A 177 -24.91 -14.57 3.69
CA PRO A 177 -25.05 -15.61 2.69
C PRO A 177 -25.05 -15.03 1.27
N ALA A 178 -23.86 -14.86 0.71
CA ALA A 178 -23.61 -14.94 -0.72
C ALA A 178 -22.15 -15.35 -0.87
N GLY A 179 -21.93 -16.62 -1.22
CA GLY A 179 -20.61 -17.24 -1.27
C GLY A 179 -19.67 -16.50 -2.22
N ILE A 180 -18.59 -15.99 -1.63
CA ILE A 180 -17.19 -15.91 -2.08
C ILE A 180 -16.53 -14.78 -1.25
N CYS A 181 -15.91 -15.15 -0.12
CA CYS A 181 -15.12 -14.25 0.71
C CYS A 181 -13.69 -14.14 0.17
N THR A 182 -13.53 -13.33 -0.88
CA THR A 182 -12.25 -12.82 -1.42
C THR A 182 -12.25 -11.30 -1.24
N GLY A 183 -12.33 -10.82 0.00
CA GLY A 183 -12.77 -9.45 0.27
C GLY A 183 -11.66 -8.39 0.20
N LEU A 184 -11.47 -7.74 -0.96
CA LEU A 184 -11.11 -6.31 -0.92
C LEU A 184 -12.32 -5.58 -0.34
N LYS A 185 -12.14 -4.86 0.76
CA LYS A 185 -13.22 -4.05 1.35
C LYS A 185 -13.18 -2.70 0.65
N PHE A 186 -14.07 -2.52 -0.32
CA PHE A 186 -14.19 -1.30 -1.11
C PHE A 186 -15.18 -0.35 -0.46
N ILE A 187 -14.71 0.85 -0.12
CA ILE A 187 -15.58 1.93 0.31
C ILE A 187 -15.55 2.96 -0.81
N SER A 188 -16.59 2.95 -1.65
CA SER A 188 -16.86 4.06 -2.55
C SER A 188 -17.68 5.08 -1.77
N THR A 189 -17.08 6.23 -1.44
CA THR A 189 -17.82 7.33 -0.83
C THR A 189 -18.66 8.02 -1.90
N ARG A 190 -19.80 7.42 -2.29
CA ARG A 190 -20.92 8.23 -2.79
C ARG A 190 -21.59 8.83 -1.57
N LYS A 191 -21.37 10.12 -1.34
CA LYS A 191 -22.15 10.91 -0.37
C LYS A 191 -23.56 11.11 -0.95
N THR A 192 -24.33 10.04 -1.04
CA THR A 192 -25.78 10.08 -1.23
C THR A 192 -26.41 9.80 0.11
N ARG A 193 -27.23 10.76 0.57
CA ARG A 193 -28.08 10.75 1.78
C ARG A 193 -28.27 9.37 2.43
N GLY A 194 -27.86 9.27 3.70
CA GLY A 194 -28.33 8.25 4.64
C GLY A 194 -27.67 6.87 4.50
N GLU A 195 -27.04 6.44 5.60
CA GLU A 195 -26.57 5.08 5.89
C GLU A 195 -25.37 4.53 5.08
N ILE A 196 -24.23 4.43 5.77
CA ILE A 196 -23.13 3.54 5.38
C ILE A 196 -22.83 2.65 6.58
N LYS A 197 -23.36 1.41 6.54
CA LYS A 197 -23.10 0.38 7.55
C LYS A 197 -21.80 -0.34 7.22
N LEU A 198 -20.86 -0.30 8.16
CA LEU A 198 -19.59 -1.03 8.11
C LEU A 198 -19.73 -2.32 8.93
N THR A 199 -19.88 -3.47 8.26
CA THR A 199 -19.62 -4.80 8.84
C THR A 199 -18.41 -5.39 8.16
#